data_AF-X1JQQ9-F1
#
_entry.id   AF-X1JQQ9-F1
#
_cell.length_a   1.000
_cell.length_b   1.000
_cell.length_c   1.000
_cell.angle_alpha   90.00
_cell.angle_beta   90.00
_cell.angle_gamma   90.00
#
_symmetry.space_group_name_H-M   'P 1'
#
loop_
_entity.id
_entity.type
_entity.pdbx_description
1 polymer ?
#
loop_
_entity_poly.entity_id
_entity_poly.type
_entity_poly.pdbx_seq_one_letter_code
_entity_poly.pdbx_strand_id
1 'polypeptide(L)' 'REIHPHILRHTFATRLMSKTSMRVVQELLGHKNLSSTQIYTHPNNADLQEAIDSLNEKS' A
#
# COMPACT_ATOMS: atom_id res chain seq x y z
N ARG A 1 0.00 28.76 -3.58
CA ARG A 1 0.07 27.46 -2.87
C ARG A 1 0.90 26.53 -3.74
N GLU A 2 2.13 26.25 -3.34
CA GLU A 2 3.01 25.36 -4.10
C GLU A 2 2.54 23.91 -3.91
N ILE A 3 2.08 23.29 -4.99
CA ILE A 3 1.76 21.87 -5.01
C ILE A 3 3.07 21.15 -5.27
N HIS A 4 3.62 20.49 -4.25
CA HIS A 4 4.81 19.67 -4.45
C HIS A 4 4.45 18.38 -5.20
N PRO A 5 5.15 18.04 -6.30
CA PRO A 5 4.94 16.79 -7.05
C PRO A 5 4.98 15.53 -6.17
N HIS A 6 5.76 15.58 -5.08
CA HIS A 6 5.81 14.51 -4.09
C HIS A 6 4.47 14.28 -3.39
N ILE A 7 3.73 15.33 -3.04
CA ILE A 7 2.43 15.17 -2.36
C ILE A 7 1.44 14.44 -3.27
N LEU A 8 1.40 14.77 -4.57
CA LEU A 8 0.55 14.08 -5.54
C LEU A 8 0.94 12.61 -5.69
N ARG A 9 2.25 12.32 -5.79
CA ARG A 9 2.76 10.94 -5.83
C ARG A 9 2.36 10.16 -4.58
N HIS A 10 2.48 10.78 -3.40
CA HIS A 10 2.10 10.14 -2.14
C HIS A 10 0.59 9.87 -2.06
N THR A 11 -0.25 10.85 -2.38
CA THR A 11 -1.70 10.67 -2.39
C THR A 11 -2.13 9.60 -3.40
N PHE A 12 -1.54 9.59 -4.59
CA PHE A 12 -1.82 8.58 -5.60
C PHE A 12 -1.42 7.17 -5.12
N ALA A 13 -0.20 7.02 -4.62
CA ALA A 13 0.32 5.73 -4.14
C ALA A 13 -0.47 5.18 -2.95
N THR A 14 -0.81 6.01 -1.95
CA THR A 14 -1.62 5.61 -0.79
C THR A 14 -3.01 5.15 -1.22
N ARG A 15 -3.67 5.85 -2.15
CA ARG A 15 -5.01 5.45 -2.64
C ARG A 15 -4.96 4.16 -3.45
N LEU A 16 -3.88 3.92 -4.18
CA LEU A 16 -3.72 2.71 -4.98
C LEU A 16 -3.41 1.49 -4.10
N MET A 17 -2.63 1.68 -3.02
CA MET A 17 -2.28 0.62 -2.06
C MET A 17 -3.51 -0.02 -1.40
N SER A 18 -4.62 0.72 -1.25
CA SER A 18 -5.87 0.18 -0.69
C SER A 18 -6.75 -0.56 -1.69
N LYS A 19 -6.34 -0.64 -2.97
CA LYS A 19 -7.13 -1.21 -4.07
C LYS A 19 -6.41 -2.30 -4.85
N THR A 20 -5.09 -2.41 -4.72
CA THR A 20 -4.30 -3.39 -5.46
C THR A 20 -3.08 -3.84 -4.66
N SER A 21 -2.38 -4.84 -5.17
CA SER A 21 -1.18 -5.36 -4.53
C SER A 21 -0.02 -4.37 -4.56
N MET A 22 0.84 -4.44 -3.54
CA MET A 22 2.05 -3.61 -3.45
C MET A 22 2.97 -3.75 -4.67
N ARG A 23 3.00 -4.92 -5.32
CA ARG A 23 3.79 -5.16 -6.53
C ARG A 23 3.29 -4.35 -7.72
N VAL A 24 1.97 -4.29 -7.91
CA VAL A 24 1.36 -3.46 -8.96
C VAL A 24 1.65 -1.98 -8.72
N VAL A 25 1.55 -1.51 -7.47
CA VAL A 25 1.92 -0.12 -7.12
C VAL A 25 3.40 0.16 -7.38
N GLN A 26 4.28 -0.79 -7.04
CA GLN A 26 5.73 -0.68 -7.27
C GLN A 26 6.07 -0.53 -8.75
N GLU A 27 5.48 -1.35 -9.62
CA GLU A 27 5.68 -1.28 -11.07
C GLU A 27 5.18 0.05 -11.64
N LEU A 28 3.97 0.46 -11.26
CA LEU A 28 3.37 1.72 -11.74
C LEU A 28 4.15 2.96 -11.31
N LEU A 29 4.80 2.93 -10.14
CA LEU A 29 5.62 4.02 -9.64
C LEU A 29 7.09 3.95 -10.11
N GLY A 30 7.49 2.87 -10.79
CA GLY A 30 8.86 2.64 -11.23
C GLY A 30 9.86 2.48 -10.08
N HIS A 31 9.42 1.97 -8.93
CA HIS A 31 10.33 1.75 -7.80
C HIS A 31 11.22 0.54 -8.06
N LYS A 32 12.54 0.73 -7.93
CA LYS A 32 13.54 -0.35 -8.05
C LYS A 32 13.46 -1.35 -6.89
N ASN A 33 13.10 -0.86 -5.71
CA ASN A 33 13.04 -1.65 -4.48
C ASN A 33 11.63 -1.58 -3.89
N LEU A 34 11.13 -2.72 -3.40
CA LEU A 34 9.81 -2.79 -2.76
C LEU A 34 9.74 -1.96 -1.47
N SER A 35 10.87 -1.79 -0.78
CA SER A 35 10.96 -0.96 0.43
C SER A 35 10.60 0.50 0.21
N SER A 36 10.89 1.05 -0.98
CA SER A 36 10.45 2.40 -1.36
C SER A 36 8.92 2.50 -1.54
N THR A 37 8.23 1.38 -1.71
CA THR A 37 6.77 1.28 -1.80
C THR A 37 6.13 1.01 -0.43
N GLN A 38 6.86 0.36 0.49
CA GLN A 38 6.39 0.05 1.85
C GLN A 38 6.05 1.29 2.68
N ILE A 39 6.60 2.46 2.35
CA ILE A 39 6.23 3.72 3.03
C ILE A 39 4.73 4.08 2.87
N TYR A 40 4.03 3.45 1.93
CA TYR A 40 2.59 3.65 1.71
C TYR A 40 1.71 2.63 2.44
N THR A 41 2.30 1.59 3.02
CA THR A 41 1.56 0.67 3.87
C THR A 41 1.43 1.22 5.28
N HIS A 42 0.22 1.14 5.82
CA HIS A 42 -0.08 1.48 7.20
C HIS A 42 -0.73 0.26 7.86
N PRO A 43 0.01 -0.86 8.01
CA PRO A 43 -0.54 -2.05 8.62
C PRO A 43 -0.94 -1.72 10.05
N ASN A 44 -2.17 -2.09 10.42
CA ASN A 44 -2.68 -1.94 11.76
C ASN A 44 -3.09 -3.32 12.34
N ASN A 45 -3.36 -3.36 13.65
CA ASN A 45 -3.72 -4.62 14.32
C ASN A 45 -5.03 -5.24 13.79
N ALA A 46 -5.94 -4.45 13.22
CA ALA A 46 -7.16 -4.97 12.62
C ALA A 46 -6.87 -5.73 11.32
N ASP A 47 -5.96 -5.21 10.48
CA ASP A 47 -5.53 -5.90 9.25
C ASP A 47 -4.91 -7.28 9.57
N LEU A 48 -4.15 -7.37 10.67
CA LEU A 48 -3.58 -8.62 11.15
C LEU A 48 -4.66 -9.60 11.63
N GLN A 49 -5.63 -9.11 12.41
CA GLN A 49 -6.72 -9.92 12.92
C GLN A 49 -7.58 -10.47 11.78
N GLU A 50 -7.95 -9.63 10.80
CA GLU A 50 -8.71 -10.04 9.62
C GLU A 50 -7.98 -11.13 8.81
N ALA A 51 -6.67 -10.98 8.63
CA ALA A 51 -5.87 -11.98 7.95
C ALA A 51 -5.92 -13.35 8.66
N ILE A 52 -5.82 -13.35 10.00
CA ILE A 52 -5.92 -14.56 10.82
C ILE A 52 -7.33 -15.16 10.73
N ASP A 53 -8.37 -14.35 10.88
CA ASP A 53 -9.77 -14.78 10.85
C ASP A 53 -10.11 -15.42 9.50
N SER A 54 -9.64 -14.83 8.39
CA SER A 54 -9.86 -15.36 7.03
C SER A 54 -9.26 -16.75 6.77
N LEU A 55 -8.24 -17.14 7.53
CA LEU A 55 -7.65 -18.49 7.48
C LEU A 55 -8.49 -19.49 8.26
N ASN A 56 -9.08 -19.06 9.37
CA ASN A 56 -9.90 -19.89 10.25
C ASN A 56 -11.28 -20.18 9.65
N GLU A 57 -11.88 -19.23 8.91
CA GLU A 57 -13.19 -19.42 8.26
C GLU A 57 -13.16 -20.38 7.05
N LYS A 58 -11.98 -20.71 6.53
CA LYS A 58 -11.79 -21.63 5.39
C LYS A 58 -11.48 -23.07 5.81
N SER A 59 -11.54 -23.39 7.10
CA SER A 59 -11.32 -24.73 7.66
C SER A 59 -12.64 -25.46 7.98
#